data_AF-A0A1M2VLE3-F1
#
_entry.id   AF-A0A1M2VLE3-F1
#
_cell.length_a   1.000
_cell.length_b   1.000
_cell.length_c   1.000
_cell.angle_alpha   90.00
_cell.angle_beta   90.00
_cell.angle_gamma   90.00
#
_symmetry.space_group_name_H-M   'P 1'
#
loop_
_entity.id
_entity.type
_entity.pdbx_description
1 polymer ?
#
loop_
_entity_poly.entity_id
_entity_poly.type
_entity_poly.pdbx_seq_one_letter_code
_entity_poly.pdbx_strand_id
1 'polypeptide(L)'
;MTFLDKGKEKKVLNISSTLGSIAKADLFEHLRSGGAASYSISKTALNMLTYKLKLERPDLIVITLCPGWVKTGGENAILEAKESIAGIIKVVTSATATAASI
;
A
#
# COMPACT_ATOMS: atom_id res chain seq x y z
N MET A 1 -1.51 -14.91 -14.41
CA MET A 1 -1.55 -13.48 -14.78
C MET A 1 -0.61 -13.27 -15.96
N THR A 2 -1.08 -13.49 -17.19
CA THR A 2 -0.22 -13.77 -18.36
C THR A 2 0.85 -12.72 -18.68
N PHE A 3 0.58 -11.42 -18.49
CA PHE A 3 1.59 -10.38 -18.71
C PHE A 3 2.62 -10.29 -17.57
N LEU A 4 2.15 -10.41 -16.32
CA LEU A 4 3.02 -10.39 -15.15
C LEU A 4 3.95 -11.62 -15.12
N ASP A 5 3.45 -12.77 -15.56
CA ASP A 5 4.22 -14.01 -15.57
C ASP A 5 5.36 -13.98 -16.62
N LYS A 6 5.18 -13.24 -17.71
CA LYS A 6 6.17 -13.00 -18.78
C LYS A 6 7.12 -11.84 -18.50
N GLY A 7 6.82 -10.99 -17.52
CA GLY A 7 7.62 -9.82 -17.18
C GLY A 7 8.93 -10.20 -16.48
N LYS A 8 10.00 -9.44 -16.76
CA LYS A 8 11.28 -9.55 -16.03
C LYS A 8 11.16 -9.01 -14.60
N GLU A 9 10.44 -7.91 -14.43
CA GLU A 9 10.10 -7.35 -13.12
C GLU A 9 8.66 -7.74 -12.75
N LYS A 10 8.52 -8.57 -11.73
CA LYS A 10 7.24 -9.14 -11.30
C LYS A 10 6.78 -8.50 -9.99
N LYS A 11 6.32 -7.25 -10.09
CA LYS A 11 5.96 -6.42 -8.95
C LYS A 11 4.48 -6.08 -8.99
N VAL A 12 3.81 -6.17 -7.83
CA VAL A 12 2.43 -5.70 -7.63
C VAL A 12 2.44 -4.69 -6.50
N LEU A 13 1.97 -3.48 -6.77
CA LEU A 13 1.80 -2.44 -5.77
C LEU A 13 0.32 -2.15 -5.54
N ASN A 14 -0.12 -2.27 -4.30
CA ASN A 14 -1.43 -1.84 -3.86
C ASN A 14 -1.32 -0.51 -3.08
N ILE A 15 -2.00 0.54 -3.58
CA ILE A 15 -2.09 1.83 -2.87
C ILE A 15 -3.10 1.72 -1.72
N SER A 16 -2.58 1.60 -0.51
CA SER A 16 -3.34 1.50 0.73
C SER A 16 -3.34 2.84 1.50
N SER A 17 -3.55 2.79 2.80
CA SER A 17 -3.54 3.96 3.70
C SER A 17 -3.08 3.55 5.09
N THR A 18 -2.49 4.50 5.81
CA THR A 18 -2.18 4.32 7.25
C THR A 18 -3.46 4.02 8.05
N LEU A 19 -4.61 4.52 7.60
CA LEU A 19 -5.92 4.23 8.22
C LEU A 19 -6.31 2.74 8.13
N GLY A 20 -5.74 1.99 7.19
CA GLY A 20 -5.91 0.53 7.12
C GLY A 20 -5.01 -0.27 8.08
N SER A 21 -4.27 0.40 8.96
CA SER A 21 -3.39 -0.25 9.93
C SER A 21 -4.10 -0.50 11.24
N ILE A 22 -4.39 -1.77 11.53
CA ILE A 22 -5.01 -2.20 12.80
C ILE A 22 -4.13 -1.77 14.00
N ALA A 23 -2.82 -1.96 13.90
CA ALA A 23 -1.87 -1.61 14.96
C ALA A 23 -1.77 -0.10 15.25
N LYS A 24 -2.29 0.76 14.36
CA LYS A 24 -2.28 2.22 14.52
C LYS A 24 -3.67 2.82 14.62
N ALA A 25 -4.71 2.00 14.80
CA ALA A 25 -6.11 2.45 14.78
C ALA A 25 -6.37 3.59 15.78
N ASP A 26 -5.78 3.49 16.97
CA ASP A 26 -5.98 4.49 18.04
C ASP A 26 -5.36 5.86 17.72
N LEU A 27 -4.38 5.94 16.81
CA LEU A 27 -3.78 7.23 16.40
C LEU A 27 -4.74 8.11 15.59
N PHE A 28 -5.87 7.56 15.15
CA PHE A 28 -6.83 8.23 14.27
C PHE A 28 -8.22 8.38 14.92
N GLU A 29 -8.29 8.35 16.25
CA GLU A 29 -9.56 8.48 16.98
C GLU A 29 -10.35 9.74 16.59
N HIS A 30 -9.65 10.85 16.34
CA HIS A 30 -10.24 12.12 15.89
C HIS A 30 -11.00 12.01 14.55
N LEU A 31 -10.83 10.92 13.79
CA LEU A 31 -11.54 10.66 12.53
C LEU A 31 -12.75 9.72 12.69
N ARG A 32 -13.10 9.28 13.91
CA ARG A 32 -14.23 8.35 14.16
C ARG A 32 -15.56 8.84 13.59
N SER A 33 -15.82 10.14 13.64
CA SER A 33 -17.11 10.73 13.26
C SER A 33 -17.26 10.98 11.75
N GLY A 34 -16.20 10.78 10.95
CA GLY A 34 -16.13 11.21 9.54
C GLY A 34 -16.27 10.11 8.48
N GLY A 35 -16.82 8.94 8.82
CA GLY A 35 -16.93 7.82 7.86
C GLY A 35 -15.59 7.11 7.57
N ALA A 36 -14.55 7.36 8.39
CA ALA A 36 -13.25 6.73 8.23
C ALA A 36 -13.28 5.20 8.41
N ALA A 37 -14.30 4.65 9.07
CA ALA A 37 -14.39 3.22 9.36
C ALA A 37 -14.47 2.35 8.09
N SER A 38 -15.39 2.65 7.15
CA SER A 38 -15.55 1.87 5.91
C SER A 38 -14.32 1.97 5.01
N TYR A 39 -13.74 3.17 4.91
CA TYR A 39 -12.47 3.39 4.22
C TYR A 39 -11.34 2.56 4.86
N SER A 40 -11.20 2.61 6.18
CA SER A 40 -10.18 1.87 6.94
C SER A 40 -10.34 0.36 6.77
N ILE A 41 -11.57 -0.16 6.79
CA ILE A 41 -11.88 -1.57 6.52
C ILE A 41 -11.45 -1.94 5.10
N SER A 42 -11.77 -1.12 4.09
CA SER A 42 -11.37 -1.40 2.70
C SER A 42 -9.85 -1.47 2.54
N LYS A 43 -9.09 -0.59 3.23
CA LYS A 43 -7.63 -0.57 3.19
C LYS A 43 -7.00 -1.70 4.02
N THR A 44 -7.64 -2.10 5.11
CA THR A 44 -7.26 -3.29 5.88
C THR A 44 -7.45 -4.57 5.06
N ALA A 45 -8.58 -4.70 4.35
CA ALA A 45 -8.83 -5.82 3.45
C ALA A 45 -7.80 -5.87 2.31
N LEU A 46 -7.44 -4.71 1.74
CA LEU A 46 -6.39 -4.62 0.72
C LEU A 46 -5.01 -5.04 1.24
N ASN A 47 -4.68 -4.71 2.51
CA ASN A 47 -3.46 -5.17 3.15
C ASN A 47 -3.45 -6.70 3.30
N MET A 48 -4.57 -7.30 3.71
CA MET A 48 -4.70 -8.76 3.80
C MET A 48 -4.61 -9.44 2.43
N LEU A 49 -5.25 -8.86 1.39
CA LEU A 49 -5.14 -9.36 0.02
C LEU A 49 -3.68 -9.34 -0.46
N THR A 50 -2.95 -8.26 -0.18
CA THR A 50 -1.52 -8.13 -0.50
C THR A 50 -0.71 -9.27 0.15
N TYR A 51 -0.97 -9.55 1.43
CA TYR A 51 -0.30 -10.63 2.17
C TYR A 51 -0.64 -12.01 1.61
N LYS A 52 -1.93 -12.29 1.36
CA LYS A 52 -2.37 -13.57 0.78
C LYS A 52 -1.80 -13.80 -0.61
N LEU A 53 -1.79 -12.77 -1.47
CA LEU A 53 -1.18 -12.85 -2.80
C LEU A 53 0.32 -13.15 -2.71
N LYS A 54 1.04 -12.59 -1.74
CA LYS A 54 2.46 -12.91 -1.53
C LYS A 54 2.65 -14.39 -1.18
N LEU A 55 1.78 -14.97 -0.36
CA LEU A 55 1.84 -16.38 0.00
C LEU A 55 1.49 -17.30 -1.18
N GLU A 56 0.48 -16.94 -1.98
CA GLU A 56 0.07 -17.70 -3.16
C GLU A 56 1.09 -17.61 -4.32
N ARG A 57 1.79 -16.48 -4.42
CA ARG A 57 2.72 -16.17 -5.49
C ARG A 57 4.06 -15.69 -4.92
N PRO A 58 4.87 -16.60 -4.34
CA PRO A 58 6.14 -16.24 -3.74
C PRO A 58 7.15 -15.68 -4.76
N ASP A 59 6.96 -15.98 -6.04
CA ASP A 59 7.74 -15.45 -7.17
C ASP A 59 7.46 -13.97 -7.48
N LEU A 60 6.41 -13.38 -6.90
CA LEU A 60 6.10 -11.97 -7.01
C LEU A 60 6.65 -11.17 -5.83
N ILE A 61 7.03 -9.92 -6.10
CA ILE A 61 7.21 -8.89 -5.08
C ILE A 61 5.87 -8.16 -4.95
N VAL A 62 5.18 -8.39 -3.84
CA VAL A 62 3.86 -7.79 -3.58
C VAL A 62 4.01 -6.80 -2.44
N ILE A 63 3.64 -5.54 -2.70
CA ILE A 63 3.86 -4.42 -1.79
C ILE A 63 2.53 -3.71 -1.55
N THR A 64 2.31 -3.25 -0.33
CA THR A 64 1.29 -2.23 -0.04
C THR A 64 1.96 -0.96 0.48
N LEU A 65 1.53 0.20 -0.01
CA LEU A 65 2.07 1.50 0.41
C LEU A 65 0.95 2.51 0.67
N CYS A 66 1.13 3.29 1.73
CA CYS A 66 0.35 4.50 1.94
C CYS A 66 1.03 5.66 1.18
N PRO A 67 0.31 6.41 0.33
CA PRO A 67 0.86 7.54 -0.41
C PRO A 67 1.13 8.77 0.48
N GLY A 68 0.80 8.72 1.77
CA GLY A 68 0.71 9.88 2.64
C GLY A 68 -0.60 10.64 2.47
N TRP A 69 -0.76 11.76 3.19
CA TRP A 69 -1.93 12.63 3.04
C TRP A 69 -1.66 13.68 1.96
N VAL A 70 -1.92 13.27 0.72
CA VAL A 70 -1.67 14.05 -0.50
C VAL A 70 -2.76 15.10 -0.70
N LYS A 71 -2.40 16.26 -1.28
CA LYS A 71 -3.29 17.37 -1.72
C LYS A 71 -4.29 17.01 -2.83
N THR A 72 -4.86 15.82 -2.72
CA THR A 72 -6.03 15.30 -3.43
C THR A 72 -7.06 14.75 -2.44
N GLY A 73 -6.71 14.61 -1.15
CA GLY A 73 -7.52 14.03 -0.08
C GLY A 73 -8.15 15.04 0.88
N GLY A 74 -8.32 16.29 0.47
CA GLY A 74 -8.95 17.36 1.25
C GLY A 74 -8.04 18.57 1.49
N GLU A 75 -8.65 19.66 1.95
CA GLU A 75 -8.00 20.98 2.10
C GLU A 75 -6.83 20.99 3.09
N ASN A 76 -6.85 20.11 4.09
CA ASN A 76 -5.81 20.02 5.13
C ASN A 76 -4.64 19.10 4.77
N ALA A 77 -4.65 18.51 3.57
CA ALA A 77 -3.56 17.63 3.15
C ALA A 77 -2.25 18.42 2.96
N ILE A 78 -1.15 17.84 3.46
CA ILE A 78 0.13 18.54 3.56
C ILE A 78 1.12 18.17 2.46
N LEU A 79 0.93 17.03 1.79
CA LEU A 79 1.92 16.46 0.86
C LEU A 79 1.56 16.77 -0.60
N GLU A 80 2.52 17.24 -1.40
CA GLU A 80 2.30 17.43 -2.82
C GLU A 80 2.23 16.08 -3.55
N ALA A 81 1.40 16.00 -4.60
CA ALA A 81 1.26 14.78 -5.40
C ALA A 81 2.59 14.32 -6.01
N LYS A 82 3.43 15.28 -6.43
CA LYS A 82 4.76 15.03 -7.00
C LYS A 82 5.72 14.41 -5.98
N GLU A 83 5.66 14.86 -4.73
CA GLU A 83 6.50 14.35 -3.65
C GLU A 83 6.08 12.92 -3.29
N SER A 84 4.77 12.69 -3.16
CA SER A 84 4.20 11.37 -2.90
C SER A 84 4.61 10.35 -3.95
N ILE A 85 4.40 10.64 -5.24
CA ILE A 85 4.70 9.69 -6.30
C ILE A 85 6.20 9.44 -6.46
N ALA A 86 7.05 10.44 -6.24
CA ALA A 86 8.50 10.26 -6.27
C ALA A 86 8.96 9.25 -5.20
N GLY A 87 8.41 9.32 -3.98
CA GLY A 87 8.68 8.36 -2.92
C GLY A 87 8.19 6.95 -3.26
N ILE A 88 6.97 6.83 -3.80
CA ILE A 88 6.39 5.54 -4.20
C ILE A 88 7.23 4.87 -5.29
N ILE A 89 7.61 5.61 -6.34
CA ILE A 89 8.45 5.11 -7.43
C ILE A 89 9.78 4.60 -6.87
N LYS A 90 10.43 5.38 -5.99
CA LYS A 90 11.70 4.99 -5.38
C LYS A 90 11.60 3.66 -4.64
N VAL A 91 10.53 3.43 -3.87
CA VAL A 91 10.34 2.16 -3.13
C VAL A 91 10.10 0.99 -4.09
N VAL A 92 9.25 1.18 -5.09
CA VAL A 92 8.87 0.09 -6.02
C VAL A 92 10.05 -0.30 -6.92
N THR A 93 10.86 0.66 -7.36
CA THR A 93 12.04 0.37 -8.18
C THR A 93 13.16 -0.27 -7.37
N SER A 94 13.34 0.12 -6.10
CA SER A 94 14.37 -0.45 -5.22
C SER A 94 14.02 -1.79 -4.61
N ALA A 95 12.73 -2.16 -4.54
CA ALA A 95 12.31 -3.43 -3.97
C ALA A 95 12.84 -4.62 -4.77
N THR A 96 13.57 -5.50 -4.08
CA THR A 96 14.09 -6.76 -4.61
C THR A 96 13.46 -7.94 -3.87
N ALA A 97 13.37 -9.08 -4.55
CA ALA A 97 12.93 -10.31 -3.90
C ALA A 97 14.06 -10.78 -2.95
N THR A 98 13.73 -11.06 -1.70
CA THR A 98 14.66 -11.73 -0.80
C THR A 98 14.94 -13.12 -1.37
N ALA A 99 16.22 -13.48 -1.53
CA ALA A 99 16.60 -14.84 -1.88
C ALA A 99 16.03 -15.78 -0.82
N ALA A 100 15.18 -16.72 -1.23
CA ALA A 100 14.63 -17.70 -0.32
C ALA A 100 15.77 -18.57 0.20
N SER A 101 16.17 -18.36 1.45
CA SER A 101 16.97 -19.32 2.20
C SER A 101 16.07 -20.52 2.48
N ILE A 102 16.39 -21.64 1.83
CA ILE A 102 15.81 -22.96 2.09
C ILE A 102 16.50 -23.54 3.33
#